data_AF-A0A7V9I044-F1
#
_entry.id   AF-A0A7V9I044-F1
#
_cell.length_a   1.000
_cell.length_b   1.000
_cell.length_c   1.000
_cell.angle_alpha   90.00
_cell.angle_beta   90.00
_cell.angle_gamma   90.00
#
_symmetry.space_group_name_H-M   'P 1'
#
loop_
_entity.id
_entity.type
_entity.pdbx_description
1 polymer ?
#
loop_
_entity_poly.entity_id
_entity_poly.type
_entity_poly.pdbx_seq_one_letter_code
_entity_poly.pdbx_strand_id
1 'polypeptide(L)'
;SCPELTRHHMEVRGLGVINLRDLFGVASTRQSMQVEFIVRLVRWDSHTEYERLGLDEATEPLLDVEVPVVTLPVGPGRNIGILVEVAARRHLLRARGISAAQQLSARLDAELQGGDA
;
A
#
# COMPACT_ATOMS: atom_id res chain seq x y z
N SER A 1 -8.78 15.84 2.21
CA SER A 1 -9.67 16.40 1.16
C SER A 1 -8.83 17.13 0.13
N CYS A 2 -9.40 17.54 -1.02
CA CYS A 2 -8.71 18.29 -2.07
C CYS A 2 -9.12 19.78 -2.06
N PRO A 3 -8.18 20.73 -2.25
CA PRO A 3 -8.50 22.15 -2.46
C PRO A 3 -9.44 22.39 -3.64
N GLU A 4 -10.23 23.47 -3.61
CA GLU A 4 -11.24 23.73 -4.64
C GLU A 4 -10.65 23.98 -6.03
N LEU A 5 -9.58 24.77 -6.11
CA LEU A 5 -8.97 25.20 -7.37
C LEU A 5 -8.49 24.02 -8.23
N THR A 6 -7.97 22.96 -7.62
CA THR A 6 -7.39 21.80 -8.32
C THR A 6 -8.29 20.58 -8.27
N ARG A 7 -9.53 20.72 -7.81
CA ARG A 7 -10.46 19.61 -7.64
C ARG A 7 -10.65 18.86 -8.97
N HIS A 8 -10.58 17.53 -8.92
CA HIS A 8 -10.70 16.62 -10.06
C HIS A 8 -9.58 16.66 -11.10
N HIS A 9 -8.63 17.58 -10.99
CA HIS A 9 -7.54 17.70 -11.94
C HIS A 9 -6.33 16.88 -11.51
N MET A 10 -5.64 16.28 -12.48
CA MET A 10 -4.40 15.55 -12.30
C MET A 10 -3.41 15.92 -13.40
N GLU A 11 -2.12 16.10 -13.05
CA GLU A 11 -1.05 16.24 -14.03
C GLU A 11 -0.51 14.86 -14.38
N VAL A 12 -0.34 14.62 -15.68
CA VAL A 12 0.27 13.41 -16.23
C VAL A 12 1.37 13.82 -17.18
N ARG A 13 2.61 13.49 -16.81
CA ARG A 13 3.78 13.82 -17.64
C ARG A 13 3.63 13.26 -19.06
N GLY A 14 3.83 14.12 -20.05
CA GLY A 14 3.68 13.80 -21.47
C GLY A 14 2.26 13.99 -22.02
N LEU A 15 1.24 14.11 -21.17
CA LEU A 15 -0.14 14.41 -21.56
C LEU A 15 -0.60 15.80 -21.11
N GLY A 16 -0.05 16.31 -19.99
CA GLY A 16 -0.47 17.57 -19.38
C GLY A 16 -1.54 17.35 -18.30
N VAL A 17 -2.39 18.36 -18.10
CA VAL A 17 -3.45 18.32 -17.08
C VAL A 17 -4.71 17.65 -17.64
N ILE A 18 -5.27 16.72 -16.89
CA ILE A 18 -6.51 16.00 -17.21
C ILE A 18 -7.56 16.19 -16.11
N ASN A 19 -8.84 16.06 -16.45
CA ASN A 19 -9.95 16.05 -15.50
C ASN A 19 -10.49 14.61 -15.34
N LEU A 20 -10.34 14.05 -14.14
CA LEU A 20 -10.70 12.66 -13.85
C LEU A 20 -12.22 12.43 -13.83
N ARG A 21 -13.01 13.43 -13.43
CA ARG A 21 -14.47 13.32 -13.40
C ARG A 21 -15.03 13.23 -14.81
N ASP A 22 -14.51 14.04 -15.73
CA ASP A 22 -15.01 14.08 -17.10
C ASP A 22 -14.60 12.82 -17.88
N LEU A 23 -13.39 12.31 -17.62
CA LEU A 23 -12.86 11.11 -18.26
C LEU A 23 -13.46 9.79 -17.74
N PHE A 24 -13.67 9.67 -16.43
CA PHE A 24 -14.02 8.40 -15.78
C PHE A 24 -15.35 8.45 -15.00
N GLY A 25 -16.07 9.56 -15.08
CA GLY A 25 -17.35 9.76 -14.40
C GLY A 25 -17.24 10.08 -12.91
N VAL A 26 -18.37 10.39 -12.28
CA VAL A 26 -18.42 10.81 -10.86
C VAL A 26 -17.95 9.72 -9.89
N ALA A 27 -18.17 8.45 -10.24
CA ALA A 27 -17.84 7.30 -9.39
C ALA A 27 -16.33 7.14 -9.14
N SER A 28 -15.49 7.66 -10.04
CA SER A 28 -14.02 7.67 -9.92
C SER A 28 -13.51 8.72 -8.93
N THR A 29 -14.39 9.57 -8.38
CA THR A 29 -14.03 10.66 -7.49
C THR A 29 -14.71 10.55 -6.12
N ARG A 30 -14.08 11.12 -5.10
CA ARG A 30 -14.63 11.30 -3.75
C ARG A 30 -14.31 12.70 -3.25
N GLN A 31 -15.20 13.28 -2.44
CA GLN A 31 -14.98 14.63 -1.88
C GLN A 31 -13.97 14.62 -0.73
N SER A 32 -14.02 13.58 0.11
CA SER A 32 -13.11 13.35 1.22
C SER A 32 -12.99 11.84 1.50
N MET A 33 -11.90 11.48 2.16
CA MET A 33 -11.63 10.15 2.69
C MET A 33 -10.71 10.32 3.91
N GLN A 34 -10.84 9.44 4.90
CA GLN A 34 -9.92 9.39 6.04
C GLN A 34 -8.62 8.69 5.62
N VAL A 35 -7.49 9.12 6.19
CA VAL A 35 -6.19 8.48 5.94
C VAL A 35 -5.99 7.40 6.97
N GLU A 36 -6.12 6.14 6.55
CA GLU A 36 -6.03 4.97 7.44
C GLU A 36 -4.75 4.13 7.19
N PHE A 37 -4.07 4.38 6.07
CA PHE A 37 -2.93 3.59 5.64
C PHE A 37 -2.02 4.40 4.70
N ILE A 38 -0.70 4.27 4.90
CA ILE A 38 0.32 4.94 4.10
C ILE A 38 1.07 3.89 3.26
N VAL A 39 1.13 4.12 1.95
CA VAL A 39 2.02 3.37 1.05
C VAL A 39 3.17 4.29 0.65
N ARG A 40 4.35 4.05 1.21
CA ARG A 40 5.57 4.79 0.92
C ARG A 40 6.30 4.16 -0.25
N LEU A 41 6.37 4.87 -1.37
CA LEU A 41 7.14 4.43 -2.53
C LEU A 41 8.58 4.91 -2.40
N VAL A 42 9.53 3.99 -2.37
CA VAL A 42 10.96 4.29 -2.38
C VAL A 42 11.60 3.77 -3.67
N ARG A 43 12.66 4.43 -4.12
CA ARG A 43 13.45 3.88 -5.23
C ARG A 43 14.09 2.57 -4.79
N TRP A 44 14.01 1.55 -5.63
CA TRP A 44 14.71 0.30 -5.37
C TRP A 44 16.23 0.53 -5.35
N ASP A 45 16.87 -0.04 -4.34
CA ASP A 45 18.31 -0.03 -4.11
C ASP A 45 18.77 -1.41 -3.62
N SER A 46 19.83 -1.93 -4.23
CA SER A 46 20.41 -3.24 -3.89
C SER A 46 21.09 -3.27 -2.51
N HIS A 47 21.46 -2.11 -1.98
CA HIS A 47 22.14 -2.00 -0.69
C HIS A 47 21.17 -1.84 0.48
N THR A 48 19.88 -1.65 0.18
CA THR A 48 18.83 -1.51 1.19
C THR A 48 18.15 -2.86 1.38
N GLU A 49 18.09 -3.32 2.64
CA GLU A 49 17.25 -4.46 2.99
C GLU A 49 15.78 -4.02 3.09
N TYR A 50 14.92 -4.79 2.44
CA TYR A 50 13.48 -4.56 2.45
C TYR A 50 12.78 -5.69 3.18
N GLU A 51 11.72 -5.35 3.90
CA GLU A 51 10.84 -6.31 4.56
C GLU A 51 10.23 -7.29 3.53
N ARG A 52 10.35 -8.59 3.79
CA ARG A 52 9.94 -9.66 2.86
C ARG A 52 8.77 -10.50 3.35
N LEU A 53 8.71 -10.72 4.67
CA LEU A 53 7.70 -11.56 5.30
C LEU A 53 6.47 -10.71 5.65
N GLY A 54 6.72 -9.46 6.01
CA GLY A 54 5.72 -8.52 6.45
C GLY A 54 5.15 -8.86 7.83
N LEU A 55 5.86 -9.60 8.67
CA LEU A 55 5.37 -9.96 10.01
C LEU A 55 5.20 -8.73 10.90
N ASP A 56 6.14 -7.80 10.79
CA ASP A 56 6.13 -6.57 11.57
C ASP A 56 5.18 -5.53 11.00
N GLU A 57 4.68 -4.68 11.91
CA GLU A 57 3.83 -3.54 11.60
C GLU A 57 4.59 -2.27 11.92
N ALA A 58 4.73 -1.42 10.90
CA ALA A 58 5.28 -0.08 11.06
C ALA A 58 4.14 0.93 11.08
N THR A 59 4.30 1.96 11.90
CA THR A 59 3.44 3.14 11.90
C THR A 59 4.26 4.39 11.65
N GLU A 60 3.59 5.45 11.23
CA GLU A 60 4.19 6.76 11.06
C GLU A 60 3.24 7.84 11.60
N PRO A 61 3.76 8.83 12.35
CA PRO A 61 2.94 9.92 12.86
C PRO A 61 2.50 10.85 11.73
N LEU A 62 1.19 11.01 11.57
CA LEU A 62 0.55 11.98 10.70
C LEU A 62 -0.34 12.89 11.55
N LEU A 63 0.10 14.13 11.78
CA LEU A 63 -0.58 15.09 12.66
C LEU A 63 -0.87 14.49 14.05
N ASP A 64 0.16 13.90 14.66
CA ASP A 64 0.12 13.23 15.97
C ASP A 64 -0.75 11.96 16.04
N VAL A 65 -1.18 11.42 14.90
CA VAL A 65 -1.87 10.13 14.79
C VAL A 65 -0.94 9.10 14.18
N GLU A 66 -0.72 7.99 14.88
CA GLU A 66 0.02 6.85 14.33
C GLU A 66 -0.79 6.15 13.24
N VAL A 67 -0.30 6.21 12.00
CA VAL A 67 -0.94 5.58 10.84
C VAL A 67 -0.09 4.41 10.35
N PRO A 68 -0.66 3.21 10.12
CA PRO A 68 0.07 2.09 9.56
C PRO A 68 0.73 2.43 8.22
N VAL A 69 1.99 2.06 8.05
CA VAL A 69 2.79 2.34 6.86
C VAL A 69 3.40 1.07 6.28
N VAL A 70 3.41 0.98 4.96
CA VAL A 70 4.22 0.00 4.22
C VAL A 70 5.16 0.72 3.27
N THR A 71 6.43 0.31 3.27
CA THR A 71 7.42 0.82 2.32
C THR A 71 7.59 -0.15 1.16
N LEU A 72 7.30 0.30 -0.04
CA LEU A 72 7.40 -0.48 -1.27
C LEU A 72 8.57 0.04 -2.12
N PRO A 73 9.59 -0.78 -2.39
CA PRO A 73 10.63 -0.43 -3.34
C PRO A 73 10.11 -0.55 -4.78
N VAL A 74 10.32 0.50 -5.56
CA VAL A 74 9.87 0.62 -6.94
C VAL A 74 11.09 0.78 -7.85
N GLY A 75 11.20 -0.11 -8.82
CA GLY A 75 12.14 -0.05 -9.92
C GLY A 75 11.42 -0.10 -11.27
N PRO A 76 12.15 0.12 -12.38
CA PRO A 76 11.57 0.01 -13.72
C PRO A 76 10.94 -1.37 -13.95
N GLY A 77 9.84 -1.40 -14.70
CA GLY A 77 9.10 -2.63 -15.02
C GLY A 77 8.07 -3.09 -13.97
N ARG A 78 7.94 -2.39 -12.83
CA ARG A 78 6.89 -2.71 -11.83
C ARG A 78 5.61 -1.90 -12.06
N ASN A 79 4.46 -2.58 -12.01
CA ASN A 79 3.16 -1.91 -12.03
C ASN A 79 2.82 -1.40 -10.62
N ILE A 80 3.03 -0.10 -10.40
CA ILE A 80 2.81 0.55 -9.11
C ILE A 80 1.33 0.49 -8.70
N GLY A 81 0.40 0.62 -9.64
CA GLY A 81 -1.04 0.57 -9.35
C GLY A 81 -1.44 -0.76 -8.72
N ILE A 82 -0.99 -1.88 -9.31
CA ILE A 82 -1.24 -3.22 -8.76
C ILE A 82 -0.58 -3.39 -7.38
N LEU A 83 0.64 -2.89 -7.20
CA LEU A 83 1.34 -2.99 -5.91
C LEU A 83 0.59 -2.25 -4.79
N VAL A 84 0.13 -1.02 -5.07
CA VAL A 84 -0.66 -0.22 -4.12
C VAL A 84 -1.99 -0.90 -3.82
N GLU A 85 -2.67 -1.46 -4.83
CA GLU A 85 -3.92 -2.18 -4.64
C GLU A 85 -3.75 -3.41 -3.74
N VAL A 86 -2.74 -4.24 -4.00
CA VAL A 86 -2.45 -5.42 -3.18
C VAL A 86 -2.09 -5.02 -1.75
N ALA A 87 -1.32 -3.96 -1.56
CA ALA A 87 -1.00 -3.43 -0.24
C ALA A 87 -2.26 -2.98 0.52
N ALA A 88 -3.16 -2.25 -0.14
CA ALA A 88 -4.43 -1.84 0.45
C ALA A 88 -5.33 -3.03 0.82
N ARG A 89 -5.45 -4.03 -0.06
CA ARG A 89 -6.21 -5.27 0.23
C ARG A 89 -5.60 -6.05 1.40
N ARG A 90 -4.27 -6.14 1.47
CA ARG A 90 -3.57 -6.75 2.61
C ARG A 90 -3.87 -6.01 3.91
N HIS A 91 -3.83 -4.68 3.91
CA HIS A 91 -4.16 -3.87 5.08
C HIS A 91 -5.61 -4.13 5.55
N LEU A 92 -6.57 -4.18 4.62
CA LEU A 92 -7.97 -4.51 4.94
C LEU A 92 -8.13 -5.92 5.52
N LEU A 93 -7.39 -6.92 5.01
CA LEU A 93 -7.42 -8.28 5.57
C LEU A 93 -6.83 -8.32 6.97
N ARG A 94 -5.72 -7.60 7.21
CA ARG A 94 -5.11 -7.50 8.54
C ARG A 94 -6.02 -6.85 9.57
N ALA A 95 -6.70 -5.77 9.19
CA ALA A 95 -7.70 -5.13 10.03
C ALA A 95 -8.85 -6.09 10.43
N ARG A 96 -9.03 -7.18 9.69
CA ARG A 96 -10.00 -8.26 9.98
C ARG A 96 -9.37 -9.48 10.69
N GLY A 97 -8.13 -9.38 11.14
CA GLY A 97 -7.38 -10.45 11.80
C GLY A 97 -6.83 -11.52 10.86
N ILE A 98 -6.76 -11.26 9.54
CA ILE A 98 -6.29 -12.23 8.55
C ILE A 98 -4.88 -11.83 8.07
N SER A 99 -3.87 -12.65 8.42
CA SER A 99 -2.48 -12.45 8.00
C SER A 99 -1.91 -13.68 7.30
N ALA A 100 -1.69 -13.58 5.98
CA ALA A 100 -1.08 -14.64 5.19
C ALA A 100 0.33 -15.00 5.68
N ALA A 101 1.10 -14.01 6.15
CA ALA A 101 2.45 -14.21 6.68
C ALA A 101 2.46 -15.06 7.95
N GLN A 102 1.58 -14.75 8.90
CA GLN A 102 1.43 -15.54 10.14
C GLN A 102 0.94 -16.96 9.84
N GLN A 103 -0.04 -17.10 8.93
CA GLN A 103 -0.53 -18.41 8.50
C GLN A 103 0.55 -19.27 7.85
N LEU A 104 1.43 -18.67 7.04
CA LEU A 104 2.54 -19.39 6.42
C LEU A 104 3.59 -19.79 7.46
N SER A 105 3.96 -18.88 8.36
CA SER A 105 4.91 -19.16 9.44
C SER A 105 4.43 -20.32 10.30
N ALA A 106 3.18 -20.28 10.78
CA ALA A 106 2.61 -21.32 11.62
C ALA A 106 2.57 -22.70 10.93
N ARG A 107 2.36 -22.75 9.60
CA ARG A 107 2.41 -24.01 8.84
C ARG A 107 3.82 -24.55 8.73
N LEU A 108 4.80 -23.67 8.48
CA LEU A 108 6.20 -24.07 8.36
C LEU A 108 6.73 -24.58 9.71
N ASP A 109 6.41 -23.91 10.82
CA ASP A 109 6.81 -24.33 12.16
C ASP A 109 6.26 -25.71 12.52
N ALA A 110 5.02 -26.00 12.12
CA ALA A 110 4.39 -27.30 12.34
C ALA A 110 5.06 -28.42 11.52
N GLU A 111 5.44 -28.16 10.27
CA GLU A 111 6.16 -29.14 9.44
C GLU A 111 7.56 -29.44 9.98
N LEU A 112 8.28 -28.42 10.44
CA LEU A 112 9.62 -28.58 11.01
C LEU A 112 9.61 -29.42 12.30
N GLN A 113 8.61 -29.21 13.17
CA GLN A 113 8.46 -29.99 14.41
C GLN A 113 8.02 -31.45 14.16
N GLY A 114 7.33 -31.71 13.05
CA GLY A 114 6.90 -33.05 12.65
C GLY A 114 7.97 -33.88 11.93
N GLY A 115 9.06 -33.26 11.47
CA GLY A 115 10.17 -33.91 10.75
C GLY A 115 11.28 -34.48 11.64
N ASP A 116 11.25 -34.20 12.94
CA ASP A 116 12.20 -34.70 13.96
C ASP A 116 11.72 -36.00 14.66
N ALA A 117 10.78 -36.74 14.05
CA ALA A 117 10.25 -38.01 14.56
C ALA A 117 10.61 -39.21 13.66
#